data_AF-A0A850PIY4-F1
#
_entry.id   AF-A0A850PIY4-F1
#
_cell.length_a   1.000
_cell.length_b   1.000
_cell.length_c   1.000
_cell.angle_alpha   90.00
_cell.angle_beta   90.00
_cell.angle_gamma   90.00
#
_symmetry.space_group_name_H-M   'P 1'
#
loop_
_entity.id
_entity.type
_entity.pdbx_description
1 polymer ?
#
loop_
_entity_poly.entity_id
_entity_poly.type
_entity_poly.pdbx_seq_one_letter_code
_entity_poly.pdbx_strand_id
1 'polypeptide(L)'
;MPDVMEHKASYTSSSPALWGSVAKCPIVKVPPSVSAILLLPSANSLELRLSFEGPHNRGHIDFLIAPHARVGVTVVVDGRPIGHVDCRDARYSALPVDSGGRHGTTIQFIFSKGIGPEGGHLPLHRVEYIPEITPDIDARRTCEPLPDQSTLTDAKIASAFINLGENCELGIVQRHVGREPPDLYRFSAVPLAWILFGLAEQYADINVEHEVTLDNRPDGHVYYYAYQPRYHIQFETGIRCDHKPADDMMRESRQRMDYMSTRLMTDLAEGFRIPVYSTTRRFSTAEITALSLRLALYGPACALVVYPAHDTEETGKLQWVADNVLVGSLDALAHHACVIDTVDDQSWLNLLRRAHDEVRLHRHALSCLPDDFSGARYLEINKDVDGWHGSAARHYVEYGQAEGRAYR
;
A
#
# COMPACT_ATOMS: atom_id res chain seq x y z
N MET A 1 -16.09 -1.70 9.29
CA MET A 1 -14.99 -2.59 9.72
C MET A 1 -15.35 -3.20 11.05
N PRO A 2 -15.06 -4.49 11.30
CA PRO A 2 -15.17 -5.05 12.65
C PRO A 2 -14.22 -4.29 13.60
N ASP A 3 -14.66 -4.10 14.85
CA ASP A 3 -13.86 -3.42 15.90
C ASP A 3 -12.49 -4.10 16.05
N VAL A 4 -11.42 -3.43 15.61
CA VAL A 4 -10.04 -3.86 15.89
C VAL A 4 -9.67 -3.29 17.26
N MET A 5 -9.45 -4.16 18.26
CA MET A 5 -8.94 -3.70 19.55
C MET A 5 -7.46 -3.38 19.46
N GLU A 6 -7.07 -2.18 19.88
CA GLU A 6 -5.68 -1.83 20.06
C GLU A 6 -5.21 -2.33 21.44
N HIS A 7 -4.51 -3.47 21.45
CA HIS A 7 -3.90 -3.97 22.68
C HIS A 7 -2.55 -3.28 22.91
N LYS A 8 -2.44 -2.51 24.01
CA LYS A 8 -1.12 -2.17 24.55
C LYS A 8 -0.46 -3.47 25.01
N ALA A 9 0.53 -3.96 24.27
CA ALA A 9 1.25 -5.19 24.60
C ALA A 9 1.74 -5.15 26.06
N SER A 10 1.34 -6.14 26.86
CA SER A 10 1.83 -6.33 28.22
C SER A 10 3.19 -7.03 28.19
N TYR A 11 4.21 -6.43 28.83
CA TYR A 11 5.54 -7.03 28.92
C TYR A 11 5.62 -8.09 30.00
N THR A 12 6.15 -9.26 29.64
CA THR A 12 6.77 -10.20 30.59
C THR A 12 8.24 -10.35 30.21
N SER A 13 9.10 -9.49 30.72
CA SER A 13 10.55 -9.59 30.56
C SER A 13 11.15 -10.45 31.67
N SER A 14 11.98 -11.42 31.32
CA SER A 14 12.82 -12.17 32.26
C SER A 14 14.08 -11.39 32.70
N SER A 15 14.34 -10.20 32.13
CA SER A 15 15.51 -9.37 32.45
C SER A 15 15.20 -7.87 32.34
N PRO A 16 14.62 -7.25 33.39
CA PRO A 16 14.22 -5.83 33.38
C PRO A 16 15.40 -4.83 33.28
N ALA A 17 16.62 -5.25 33.61
CA ALA A 17 17.77 -4.37 33.80
C ALA A 17 18.43 -3.86 32.50
N LEU A 18 18.16 -4.48 31.35
CA LEU A 18 18.82 -4.17 30.07
C LEU A 18 18.15 -3.06 29.25
N TRP A 19 16.94 -2.61 29.63
CA TRP A 19 16.10 -1.75 28.79
C TRP A 19 15.59 -0.50 29.52
N GLY A 20 16.49 0.21 30.21
CA GLY A 20 16.18 1.50 30.80
C GLY A 20 15.61 2.48 29.75
N SER A 21 14.33 2.83 29.88
CA SER A 21 13.63 3.99 29.29
C SER A 21 13.57 4.23 27.76
N VAL A 22 14.17 3.45 26.84
CA VAL A 22 14.40 3.99 25.46
C VAL A 22 13.79 3.22 24.26
N ALA A 23 13.20 2.04 24.39
CA ALA A 23 12.59 1.37 23.22
C ALA A 23 11.09 1.69 23.05
N LYS A 24 10.73 2.56 22.10
CA LYS A 24 9.36 2.64 21.57
C LYS A 24 8.99 1.27 21.01
N CYS A 25 7.97 0.64 21.60
CA CYS A 25 7.49 -0.67 21.17
C CYS A 25 6.80 -0.57 19.81
N PRO A 26 6.86 -1.61 18.96
CA PRO A 26 6.05 -1.65 17.76
C PRO A 26 4.57 -1.60 18.13
N ILE A 27 3.77 -0.96 17.28
CA ILE A 27 2.32 -1.04 17.36
C ILE A 27 1.92 -2.45 16.88
N VAL A 28 1.29 -3.23 17.76
CA VAL A 28 0.78 -4.57 17.43
C VAL A 28 -0.74 -4.52 17.34
N LYS A 29 -1.29 -4.79 16.14
CA LYS A 29 -2.75 -4.88 15.94
C LYS A 29 -3.15 -6.29 15.55
N VAL A 30 -4.16 -6.82 16.22
CA VAL A 30 -4.72 -8.15 15.95
C VAL A 30 -6.24 -8.09 16.03
N PRO A 31 -6.98 -8.91 15.26
CA PRO A 31 -8.43 -9.02 15.39
C PRO A 31 -8.84 -9.50 16.79
N PRO A 32 -10.08 -9.23 17.25
CA PRO A 32 -10.55 -9.68 18.57
C PRO A 32 -10.44 -11.20 18.81
N SER A 33 -10.51 -12.01 17.75
CA SER A 33 -10.36 -13.47 17.81
C SER A 33 -8.91 -13.96 17.93
N VAL A 34 -7.96 -13.03 18.01
CA VAL A 34 -6.52 -13.31 18.06
C VAL A 34 -5.92 -12.56 19.25
N SER A 35 -5.30 -13.31 20.16
CA SER A 35 -4.48 -12.73 21.21
C SER A 35 -3.01 -12.68 20.78
N ALA A 36 -2.32 -11.62 21.18
CA ALA A 36 -0.92 -11.37 20.82
C ALA A 36 -0.07 -11.12 22.06
N ILE A 37 1.08 -11.78 22.14
CA ILE A 37 2.08 -11.56 23.19
C ILE A 37 3.41 -11.26 22.51
N LEU A 38 3.98 -10.09 22.81
CA LEU A 38 5.28 -9.69 22.32
C LEU A 38 6.35 -10.04 23.35
N LEU A 39 7.37 -10.78 22.92
CA LEU A 39 8.50 -11.25 23.70
C LEU A 39 9.80 -10.76 23.06
N LEU A 40 10.77 -10.41 23.90
CA LEU A 40 12.13 -10.08 23.49
C LEU A 40 13.07 -11.18 24.00
N PRO A 41 13.21 -12.30 23.27
CA PRO A 41 14.00 -13.42 23.74
C PRO A 41 15.52 -13.19 23.63
N SER A 42 15.98 -12.24 22.80
CA SER A 42 17.40 -11.92 22.64
C SER A 42 17.63 -10.47 22.17
N ALA A 43 18.91 -10.07 22.08
CA ALA A 43 19.30 -8.76 21.55
C ALA A 43 19.06 -8.59 20.03
N ASN A 44 18.81 -9.67 19.29
CA ASN A 44 18.72 -9.64 17.82
C ASN A 44 17.39 -10.21 17.31
N SER A 45 16.45 -10.52 18.19
CA SER A 45 15.18 -11.11 17.80
C SER A 45 14.03 -10.57 18.62
N LEU A 46 12.91 -10.41 17.93
CA LEU A 46 11.61 -10.10 18.49
C LEU A 46 10.70 -11.28 18.19
N GLU A 47 10.05 -11.82 19.22
CA GLU A 47 9.11 -12.92 19.08
C GLU A 47 7.69 -12.42 19.37
N LEU A 48 6.81 -12.55 18.40
CA LEU A 48 5.38 -12.31 18.51
C LEU A 48 4.67 -13.66 18.55
N ARG A 49 4.06 -14.00 19.69
CA ARG A 49 3.20 -15.17 19.82
C ARG A 49 1.76 -14.76 19.54
N LEU A 50 1.16 -15.38 18.54
CA LEU A 50 -0.26 -15.25 18.26
C LEU A 50 -0.99 -16.50 18.75
N SER A 51 -2.15 -16.32 19.35
CA SER A 51 -3.04 -17.42 19.74
C SER A 51 -4.43 -17.14 19.21
N PHE A 52 -4.98 -18.09 18.46
CA PHE A 52 -6.21 -17.94 17.71
C PHE A 52 -7.36 -18.71 18.34
N GLU A 53 -8.55 -18.12 18.31
CA GLU A 53 -9.80 -18.78 18.65
C GLU A 53 -10.36 -19.52 17.44
N GLY A 54 -10.00 -20.80 17.28
CA GLY A 54 -10.62 -21.69 16.29
C GLY A 54 -9.68 -22.29 15.23
N PRO A 55 -10.23 -23.11 14.31
CA PRO A 55 -9.46 -23.96 13.40
C PRO A 55 -9.01 -23.28 12.09
N HIS A 56 -9.35 -22.01 11.85
CA HIS A 56 -9.07 -21.32 10.58
C HIS A 56 -8.13 -20.13 10.80
N ASN A 57 -6.81 -20.34 10.68
CA ASN A 57 -5.85 -19.23 10.82
C ASN A 57 -4.85 -19.22 9.66
N ARG A 58 -5.39 -19.00 8.46
CA ARG A 58 -4.64 -18.46 7.33
C ARG A 58 -4.80 -16.95 7.32
N GLY A 59 -3.74 -16.26 6.95
CA GLY A 59 -3.73 -14.82 6.83
C GLY A 59 -2.36 -14.31 6.44
N HIS A 60 -2.11 -13.06 6.77
CA HIS A 60 -0.87 -12.37 6.48
C HIS A 60 -0.38 -11.65 7.73
N ILE A 61 0.93 -11.65 7.91
CA ILE A 61 1.59 -10.74 8.83
C ILE A 61 2.10 -9.56 8.03
N ASP A 62 1.49 -8.43 8.30
CA ASP A 62 1.76 -7.16 7.67
C ASP A 62 2.57 -6.29 8.62
N PHE A 63 3.67 -5.71 8.16
CA PHE A 63 4.59 -5.01 9.04
C PHE A 63 5.35 -3.89 8.34
N LEU A 64 5.67 -2.86 9.14
CA LEU A 64 6.48 -1.71 8.72
C LEU A 64 7.85 -1.76 9.41
N ILE A 65 8.90 -1.71 8.62
CA ILE A 65 10.28 -1.49 9.06
C ILE A 65 10.64 -0.03 8.76
N ALA A 66 11.05 0.70 9.79
CA ALA A 66 11.44 2.09 9.71
C ALA A 66 12.79 2.27 8.95
N PRO A 67 13.00 3.42 8.27
CA PRO A 67 14.11 3.62 7.33
C PRO A 67 15.51 3.65 7.97
N HIS A 68 15.61 3.85 9.28
CA HIS A 68 16.89 4.12 9.94
C HIS A 68 17.74 2.86 10.18
N ALA A 69 17.23 1.67 9.87
CA ALA A 69 17.96 0.43 10.07
C ALA A 69 18.34 -0.17 8.72
N ARG A 70 19.63 -0.10 8.36
CA ARG A 70 20.21 -0.98 7.33
C ARG A 70 20.26 -2.41 7.87
N VAL A 71 19.10 -3.05 7.91
CA VAL A 71 18.85 -4.33 8.58
C VAL A 71 18.09 -5.26 7.66
N GLY A 72 18.51 -6.52 7.64
CA GLY A 72 17.74 -7.60 7.06
C GLY A 72 16.83 -8.18 8.14
N VAL A 73 15.58 -8.45 7.81
CA VAL A 73 14.61 -9.06 8.72
C VAL A 73 14.17 -10.38 8.13
N THR A 74 14.50 -11.47 8.81
CA THR A 74 13.97 -12.80 8.51
C THR A 74 12.75 -13.03 9.38
N VAL A 75 11.61 -13.34 8.74
CA VAL A 75 10.38 -13.70 9.45
C VAL A 75 10.27 -15.22 9.48
N VAL A 76 10.11 -15.76 10.68
CA VAL A 76 10.05 -17.19 10.95
C VAL A 76 8.71 -17.50 11.60
N VAL A 77 7.98 -18.48 11.07
CA VAL A 77 6.70 -18.96 11.62
C VAL A 77 6.88 -20.40 12.09
N ASP A 78 6.63 -20.64 13.38
CA ASP A 78 6.77 -21.95 14.02
C ASP A 78 8.13 -22.62 13.71
N GLY A 79 9.20 -21.82 13.75
CA GLY A 79 10.57 -22.26 13.48
C GLY A 79 10.95 -22.39 11.99
N ARG A 80 10.03 -22.07 11.05
CA ARG A 80 10.30 -22.12 9.61
C ARG A 80 10.41 -20.71 9.03
N PRO A 81 11.49 -20.35 8.33
CA PRO A 81 11.60 -19.05 7.66
C PRO A 81 10.56 -18.98 6.53
N ILE A 82 9.75 -17.93 6.52
CA ILE A 82 8.73 -17.68 5.49
C ILE A 82 9.10 -16.54 4.55
N GLY A 83 10.07 -15.71 4.93
CA GLY A 83 10.53 -14.60 4.10
C GLY A 83 11.72 -13.86 4.71
N HIS A 84 12.41 -13.12 3.86
CA HIS A 84 13.49 -12.22 4.24
C HIS A 84 13.29 -10.87 3.55
N VAL A 85 13.41 -9.78 4.31
CA VAL A 85 13.28 -8.41 3.80
C VAL A 85 14.58 -7.66 4.09
N ASP A 86 15.32 -7.28 3.06
CA ASP A 86 16.47 -6.38 3.19
C ASP A 86 15.98 -4.93 3.17
N CYS A 87 16.21 -4.21 4.27
CA CYS A 87 15.77 -2.84 4.43
C CYS A 87 16.98 -1.91 4.34
N ARG A 88 17.02 -1.13 3.27
CA ARG A 88 17.90 0.05 3.15
C ARG A 88 17.15 1.35 3.42
N ASP A 89 15.84 1.30 3.26
CA ASP A 89 14.85 2.36 3.43
C ASP A 89 13.62 1.79 4.13
N ALA A 90 12.60 2.61 4.36
CA ALA A 90 11.33 2.16 4.92
C ALA A 90 10.70 1.08 4.02
N ARG A 91 10.28 -0.04 4.62
CA ARG A 91 9.67 -1.17 3.92
C ARG A 91 8.40 -1.58 4.63
N TYR A 92 7.36 -1.79 3.84
CA TYR A 92 6.08 -2.25 4.34
C TYR A 92 5.76 -3.53 3.58
N SER A 93 5.57 -4.63 4.31
CA SER A 93 5.58 -5.98 3.72
C SER A 93 4.56 -6.86 4.39
N ALA A 94 3.87 -7.67 3.58
CA ALA A 94 2.95 -8.68 4.02
C ALA A 94 3.46 -10.06 3.62
N LEU A 95 3.56 -10.96 4.60
CA LEU A 95 3.98 -12.34 4.37
C LEU A 95 2.86 -13.31 4.79
N PRO A 96 2.58 -14.36 4.00
CA PRO A 96 1.54 -15.31 4.31
C PRO A 96 1.88 -16.11 5.57
N VAL A 97 0.87 -16.34 6.41
CA VAL A 97 0.96 -17.17 7.61
C VAL A 97 -0.15 -18.20 7.58
N ASP A 98 0.24 -19.48 7.65
CA ASP A 98 -0.68 -20.61 7.78
C ASP A 98 -0.34 -21.35 9.08
N SER A 99 -1.24 -21.26 10.07
CA SER A 99 -1.12 -21.99 11.34
C SER A 99 -1.38 -23.50 11.20
N GLY A 100 -1.92 -23.96 10.07
CA GLY A 100 -2.38 -25.34 9.89
C GLY A 100 -3.44 -25.75 10.92
N GLY A 101 -4.22 -24.80 11.44
CA GLY A 101 -5.27 -25.04 12.44
C GLY A 101 -4.75 -25.31 13.86
N ARG A 102 -3.47 -25.03 14.15
CA ARG A 102 -2.92 -25.20 15.51
C ARG A 102 -3.39 -24.10 16.45
N HIS A 103 -3.60 -24.46 17.72
CA HIS A 103 -3.80 -23.50 18.81
C HIS A 103 -2.48 -22.83 19.16
N GLY A 104 -2.18 -21.74 18.45
CA GLY A 104 -1.00 -20.92 18.65
C GLY A 104 -0.03 -20.98 17.48
N THR A 105 0.47 -19.82 17.08
CA THR A 105 1.52 -19.65 16.08
C THR A 105 2.55 -18.66 16.61
N THR A 106 3.81 -19.05 16.54
CA THR A 106 4.93 -18.20 16.94
C THR A 106 5.53 -17.56 15.70
N ILE A 107 5.56 -16.23 15.67
CA ILE A 107 6.21 -15.45 14.63
C ILE A 107 7.45 -14.80 15.23
N GLN A 108 8.61 -15.06 14.66
CA GLN A 108 9.86 -14.44 15.09
C GLN A 108 10.39 -13.55 13.98
N PHE A 109 10.73 -12.31 14.34
CA PHE A 109 11.47 -11.38 13.53
C PHE A 109 12.94 -11.45 13.96
N ILE A 110 13.80 -11.96 13.09
CA ILE A 110 15.24 -12.09 13.32
C ILE A 110 15.96 -11.00 12.54
N PHE A 111 16.67 -10.13 13.24
CA PHE A 111 17.37 -8.98 12.67
C PHE A 111 18.83 -9.35 12.36
N SER A 112 19.29 -9.08 11.13
CA SER A 112 20.65 -9.44 10.68
C SER A 112 21.76 -8.64 11.37
N LYS A 113 21.41 -7.48 11.93
CA LYS A 113 22.25 -6.70 12.84
C LYS A 113 21.50 -6.60 14.16
N GLY A 114 22.25 -6.66 15.26
CA GLY A 114 21.62 -6.61 16.57
C GLY A 114 20.85 -5.32 16.80
N ILE A 115 19.85 -5.40 17.69
CA ILE A 115 19.12 -4.25 18.22
C ILE A 115 20.09 -3.55 19.18
N GLY A 116 21.12 -2.92 18.61
CA GLY A 116 22.26 -2.41 19.34
C GLY A 116 21.88 -1.24 20.26
N PRO A 117 22.63 -1.03 21.36
CA PRO A 117 22.36 0.00 22.36
C PRO A 117 22.54 1.44 21.85
N GLU A 118 23.19 1.65 20.69
CA GLU A 118 23.49 3.00 20.18
C GLU A 118 22.28 3.74 19.56
N GLY A 119 21.13 3.09 19.43
CA GLY A 119 19.93 3.74 18.88
C GLY A 119 18.64 3.48 19.64
N GLY A 120 18.62 2.52 20.58
CA GLY A 120 17.47 2.23 21.46
C GLY A 120 16.14 1.87 20.79
N HIS A 121 16.02 1.91 19.47
CA HIS A 121 14.77 1.72 18.74
C HIS A 121 14.75 0.39 18.00
N LEU A 122 13.67 -0.36 18.18
CA LEU A 122 13.37 -1.50 17.32
C LEU A 122 13.14 -0.97 15.89
N PRO A 123 13.74 -1.59 14.87
CA PRO A 123 13.50 -1.18 13.48
C PRO A 123 12.06 -1.46 13.04
N LEU A 124 11.36 -2.33 13.76
CA LEU A 124 9.96 -2.66 13.54
C LEU A 124 9.06 -1.58 14.14
N HIS A 125 8.33 -0.86 13.28
CA HIS A 125 7.41 0.20 13.69
C HIS A 125 6.00 -0.33 13.96
N ARG A 126 5.54 -1.28 13.14
CA ARG A 126 4.20 -1.86 13.22
C ARG A 126 4.23 -3.34 12.84
N VAL A 127 3.39 -4.13 13.50
CA VAL A 127 2.99 -5.48 13.08
C VAL A 127 1.48 -5.62 13.19
N GLU A 128 0.86 -6.20 12.18
CA GLU A 128 -0.57 -6.46 12.12
C GLU A 128 -0.83 -7.86 11.54
N TYR A 129 -1.69 -8.63 12.20
CA TYR A 129 -2.22 -9.86 11.59
C TYR A 129 -3.49 -9.52 10.82
N ILE A 130 -3.44 -9.72 9.51
CA ILE A 130 -4.59 -9.57 8.62
C ILE A 130 -5.08 -10.99 8.32
N PRO A 131 -6.25 -11.43 8.85
CA PRO A 131 -6.77 -12.74 8.50
C PRO A 131 -6.98 -12.85 6.99
N GLU A 132 -6.96 -14.07 6.45
CA GLU A 132 -7.34 -14.29 5.05
C GLU A 132 -8.83 -13.93 4.91
N ILE A 133 -9.09 -12.69 4.53
CA ILE A 133 -10.43 -12.23 4.22
C ILE A 133 -10.72 -12.81 2.84
N THR A 134 -11.72 -13.70 2.75
CA THR A 134 -12.38 -13.90 1.45
C THR A 134 -13.02 -12.56 1.14
N PRO A 135 -12.52 -11.78 0.17
CA PRO A 135 -13.05 -10.45 -0.09
C PRO A 135 -14.55 -10.61 -0.22
N ASP A 136 -15.31 -9.76 0.48
CA ASP A 136 -16.75 -9.75 0.32
C ASP A 136 -17.03 -9.50 -1.17
N ILE A 137 -17.41 -10.57 -1.88
CA ILE A 137 -17.62 -10.53 -3.33
C ILE A 137 -18.72 -9.52 -3.62
N ASP A 138 -19.66 -9.31 -2.69
CA ASP A 138 -20.75 -8.35 -2.83
C ASP A 138 -20.26 -6.91 -2.89
N ALA A 139 -19.19 -6.54 -2.19
CA ALA A 139 -18.57 -5.21 -2.31
C ALA A 139 -17.94 -4.97 -3.68
N ARG A 140 -17.66 -6.03 -4.46
CA ARG A 140 -17.10 -5.94 -5.82
C ARG A 140 -18.16 -5.92 -6.93
N ARG A 141 -19.45 -6.08 -6.61
CA ARG A 141 -20.53 -6.32 -7.59
C ARG A 141 -21.26 -5.08 -8.10
N THR A 142 -21.26 -3.98 -7.37
CA THR A 142 -21.98 -2.77 -7.79
C THR A 142 -21.13 -1.92 -8.74
N CYS A 143 -20.74 -2.47 -9.88
CA CYS A 143 -20.10 -1.67 -10.93
C CYS A 143 -21.15 -1.36 -11.99
N GLU A 144 -21.56 -0.09 -12.10
CA GLU A 144 -22.31 0.36 -13.27
C GLU A 144 -21.53 0.07 -14.55
N PRO A 145 -22.22 -0.26 -15.66
CA PRO A 145 -21.56 -0.47 -16.95
C PRO A 145 -20.78 0.79 -17.33
N LEU A 146 -19.46 0.65 -17.42
CA LEU A 146 -18.58 1.76 -17.75
C LEU A 146 -18.79 2.20 -19.21
N PRO A 147 -18.82 3.52 -19.50
CA PRO A 147 -19.12 4.06 -20.82
C PRO A 147 -18.08 3.66 -21.87
N ASP A 148 -18.47 3.69 -23.15
CA ASP A 148 -17.59 3.40 -24.29
C ASP A 148 -16.37 4.34 -24.31
N GLN A 149 -15.18 3.74 -24.39
CA GLN A 149 -13.88 4.41 -24.32
C GLN A 149 -13.55 5.26 -25.53
N SER A 150 -14.17 4.96 -26.68
CA SER A 150 -14.02 5.77 -27.89
C SER A 150 -14.42 7.24 -27.65
N THR A 151 -15.16 7.51 -26.57
CA THR A 151 -15.68 8.83 -26.21
C THR A 151 -14.92 9.53 -25.07
N LEU A 152 -13.93 8.87 -24.45
CA LEU A 152 -13.22 9.44 -23.29
C LEU A 152 -12.06 10.34 -23.75
N THR A 153 -12.17 11.63 -23.41
CA THR A 153 -11.09 12.60 -23.59
C THR A 153 -9.92 12.31 -22.64
N ASP A 154 -8.71 12.77 -22.97
CA ASP A 154 -7.53 12.59 -22.11
C ASP A 154 -7.76 13.16 -20.71
N ALA A 155 -8.43 14.32 -20.63
CA ALA A 155 -8.80 14.94 -19.37
C ALA A 155 -9.74 14.07 -18.52
N LYS A 156 -10.65 13.29 -19.12
CA LYS A 156 -11.51 12.35 -18.39
C LYS A 156 -10.71 11.13 -17.94
N ILE A 157 -9.87 10.58 -18.81
CA ILE A 157 -8.98 9.46 -18.47
C ILE A 157 -8.08 9.83 -17.30
N ALA A 158 -7.34 10.93 -17.38
CA ALA A 158 -6.41 11.35 -16.33
C ALA A 158 -7.11 11.63 -14.98
N SER A 159 -8.40 11.99 -14.99
CA SER A 159 -9.20 12.19 -13.77
C SER A 159 -9.61 10.89 -13.09
N ALA A 160 -9.62 9.77 -13.83
CA ALA A 160 -9.91 8.45 -13.28
C ALA A 160 -8.75 7.88 -12.44
N PHE A 161 -7.64 8.61 -12.30
CA PHE A 161 -6.46 8.17 -11.56
C PHE A 161 -6.16 9.10 -10.40
N ILE A 162 -5.62 8.54 -9.31
CA ILE A 162 -5.11 9.25 -8.13
C ILE A 162 -3.60 9.11 -8.12
N ASN A 163 -2.84 10.21 -8.01
CA ASN A 163 -1.41 10.09 -7.80
C ASN A 163 -1.11 9.76 -6.34
N LEU A 164 -0.50 8.59 -6.06
CA LEU A 164 -0.04 8.17 -4.75
C LEU A 164 1.42 8.55 -4.46
N GLY A 165 2.23 8.97 -5.45
CA GLY A 165 3.52 9.62 -5.20
C GLY A 165 4.77 8.94 -5.77
N GLU A 166 5.82 8.93 -4.95
CA GLU A 166 7.28 8.97 -5.27
C GLU A 166 7.75 10.20 -6.05
N ASN A 167 6.99 10.66 -7.05
CA ASN A 167 7.25 11.92 -7.75
C ASN A 167 5.94 12.65 -8.15
N CYS A 168 6.08 13.84 -8.72
CA CYS A 168 4.95 14.68 -9.16
C CYS A 168 4.45 14.39 -10.59
N GLU A 169 4.97 13.35 -11.25
CA GLU A 169 4.88 13.18 -12.71
C GLU A 169 3.45 13.03 -13.22
N LEU A 170 2.67 12.10 -12.66
CA LEU A 170 1.25 11.98 -13.01
C LEU A 170 0.47 13.27 -12.70
N GLY A 171 0.86 13.99 -11.65
CA GLY A 171 0.26 15.28 -11.30
C GLY A 171 0.50 16.36 -12.37
N ILE A 172 1.65 16.32 -13.05
CA ILE A 172 1.98 17.18 -14.19
C ILE A 172 1.21 16.76 -15.45
N VAL A 173 1.15 15.45 -15.76
CA VAL A 173 0.33 14.95 -16.89
C VAL A 173 -1.12 15.41 -16.76
N GLN A 174 -1.70 15.27 -15.56
CA GLN A 174 -3.04 15.77 -15.26
C GLN A 174 -3.18 17.28 -15.52
N ARG A 175 -2.18 18.08 -15.10
CA ARG A 175 -2.16 19.53 -15.32
C ARG A 175 -2.13 19.88 -16.81
N HIS A 176 -1.32 19.20 -17.61
CA HIS A 176 -1.21 19.45 -19.05
C HIS A 176 -2.53 19.18 -19.79
N VAL A 177 -3.34 18.23 -19.31
CA VAL A 177 -4.69 17.98 -19.84
C VAL A 177 -5.80 18.80 -19.12
N GLY A 178 -5.42 19.85 -18.38
CA GLY A 178 -6.35 20.79 -17.75
C GLY A 178 -7.04 20.26 -16.48
N ARG A 179 -6.44 19.29 -15.80
CA ARG A 179 -6.97 18.70 -14.55
C ARG A 179 -6.09 19.02 -13.35
N GLU A 180 -6.74 19.46 -12.28
CA GLU A 180 -6.10 19.76 -11.01
C GLU A 180 -6.80 19.02 -9.86
N PRO A 181 -6.78 17.67 -9.81
CA PRO A 181 -7.43 16.96 -8.72
C PRO A 181 -6.72 17.26 -7.38
N PRO A 182 -7.47 17.45 -6.28
CA PRO A 182 -6.91 17.70 -4.96
C PRO A 182 -6.55 16.36 -4.28
N ASP A 183 -5.64 15.60 -4.89
CA ASP A 183 -5.20 14.31 -4.36
C ASP A 183 -4.13 14.52 -3.28
N LEU A 184 -4.20 13.70 -2.20
CA LEU A 184 -3.33 13.81 -1.02
C LEU A 184 -1.84 13.83 -1.37
N TYR A 185 -1.42 12.98 -2.30
CA TYR A 185 -0.01 12.75 -2.61
C TYR A 185 0.47 13.38 -3.93
N ARG A 186 -0.37 14.17 -4.61
CA ARG A 186 -0.14 14.62 -6.00
C ARG A 186 1.23 15.25 -6.27
N PHE A 187 1.75 15.99 -5.29
CA PHE A 187 3.04 16.69 -5.36
C PHE A 187 3.95 16.32 -4.20
N SER A 188 3.84 15.08 -3.73
CA SER A 188 4.62 14.58 -2.61
C SER A 188 5.52 13.41 -3.03
N ALA A 189 6.71 13.36 -2.45
CA ALA A 189 7.67 12.29 -2.66
C ALA A 189 7.66 11.34 -1.45
N VAL A 190 6.53 10.65 -1.26
CA VAL A 190 6.35 9.74 -0.11
C VAL A 190 6.64 8.31 -0.54
N PRO A 191 7.57 7.60 0.12
CA PRO A 191 7.80 6.18 -0.11
C PRO A 191 6.52 5.36 0.14
N LEU A 192 6.28 4.34 -0.69
CA LEU A 192 5.11 3.45 -0.55
C LEU A 192 4.88 2.97 0.88
N ALA A 193 5.94 2.66 1.63
CA ALA A 193 5.84 2.18 3.00
C ALA A 193 5.07 3.13 3.94
N TRP A 194 5.24 4.45 3.77
CA TRP A 194 4.54 5.46 4.57
C TRP A 194 3.11 5.70 4.09
N ILE A 195 2.84 5.50 2.80
CA ILE A 195 1.47 5.50 2.25
C ILE A 195 0.69 4.33 2.84
N LEU A 196 1.25 3.11 2.80
CA LEU A 196 0.62 1.92 3.37
C LEU A 196 0.42 2.05 4.89
N PHE A 197 1.34 2.72 5.59
CA PHE A 197 1.13 3.07 6.99
C PHE A 197 -0.02 4.06 7.19
N GLY A 198 -0.10 5.10 6.36
CA GLY A 198 -1.23 6.03 6.33
C GLY A 198 -2.56 5.34 6.10
N LEU A 199 -2.63 4.44 5.11
CA LEU A 199 -3.78 3.58 4.88
C LEU A 199 -4.08 2.72 6.10
N ALA A 200 -3.11 2.02 6.68
CA ALA A 200 -3.32 1.17 7.86
C ALA A 200 -3.81 1.93 9.12
N GLU A 201 -3.56 3.23 9.18
CA GLU A 201 -3.99 4.14 10.26
C GLU A 201 -5.19 5.00 9.86
N GLN A 202 -5.71 4.85 8.64
CA GLN A 202 -6.77 5.70 8.07
C GLN A 202 -6.48 7.20 8.21
N TYR A 203 -5.20 7.56 8.20
CA TYR A 203 -4.73 8.93 8.42
C TYR A 203 -5.26 9.59 9.71
N ALA A 204 -5.45 8.80 10.77
CA ALA A 204 -5.83 9.31 12.08
C ALA A 204 -4.89 10.44 12.54
N ASP A 205 -5.48 11.55 12.99
CA ASP A 205 -4.77 12.74 13.46
C ASP A 205 -3.86 13.40 12.40
N ILE A 206 -4.11 13.17 11.09
CA ILE A 206 -3.28 13.76 10.04
C ILE A 206 -3.19 15.29 10.16
N ASN A 207 -4.25 15.92 10.67
CA ASN A 207 -4.42 17.37 10.81
C ASN A 207 -3.84 17.98 12.10
N VAL A 208 -3.22 17.18 12.98
CA VAL A 208 -2.77 17.65 14.30
C VAL A 208 -1.39 18.29 14.23
N GLU A 209 -0.38 17.52 13.83
CA GLU A 209 1.01 17.96 13.79
C GLU A 209 1.42 18.26 12.36
N HIS A 210 1.84 19.50 12.13
CA HIS A 210 2.30 19.99 10.84
C HIS A 210 3.46 20.94 11.06
N GLU A 211 4.37 20.94 10.11
CA GLU A 211 5.48 21.88 10.00
C GLU A 211 5.34 22.67 8.69
N VAL A 212 5.76 23.93 8.73
CA VAL A 212 5.89 24.77 7.55
C VAL A 212 7.32 25.27 7.50
N THR A 213 8.02 24.92 6.42
CA THR A 213 9.40 25.31 6.17
C THR A 213 9.47 26.24 4.96
N LEU A 214 10.62 26.87 4.78
CA LEU A 214 10.89 27.80 3.69
C LEU A 214 11.94 27.19 2.77
N ASP A 215 11.73 27.32 1.47
CA ASP A 215 12.73 26.96 0.45
C ASP A 215 13.00 28.14 -0.49
N ASN A 216 14.29 28.36 -0.78
CA ASN A 216 14.74 29.42 -1.69
C ASN A 216 14.78 28.87 -3.10
N ARG A 217 13.99 29.47 -4.00
CA ARG A 217 13.94 29.05 -5.40
C ARG A 217 14.97 29.80 -6.25
N PRO A 218 15.42 29.22 -7.38
CA PRO A 218 16.32 29.89 -8.31
C PRO A 218 15.77 31.20 -8.91
N ASP A 219 14.45 31.41 -8.86
CA ASP A 219 13.78 32.66 -9.25
C ASP A 219 14.02 33.82 -8.26
N GLY A 220 14.71 33.57 -7.14
CA GLY A 220 14.99 34.53 -6.09
C GLY A 220 13.84 34.72 -5.09
N HIS A 221 12.76 33.93 -5.20
CA HIS A 221 11.64 33.95 -4.28
C HIS A 221 11.72 32.80 -3.26
N VAL A 222 11.02 32.99 -2.14
CA VAL A 222 10.97 32.01 -1.04
C VAL A 222 9.55 31.47 -0.94
N TYR A 223 9.41 30.14 -0.97
CA TYR A 223 8.12 29.46 -0.98
C TYR A 223 7.95 28.61 0.28
N TYR A 224 6.69 28.44 0.68
CA TYR A 224 6.35 27.53 1.77
C TYR A 224 6.33 26.08 1.31
N TYR A 225 6.95 25.23 2.11
CA TYR A 225 6.79 23.79 2.12
C TYR A 225 6.01 23.38 3.35
N ALA A 226 5.07 22.46 3.18
CA ALA A 226 4.34 21.86 4.29
C ALA A 226 4.83 20.42 4.50
N TYR A 227 4.97 20.04 5.75
CA TYR A 227 5.37 18.69 6.15
C TYR A 227 4.44 18.15 7.24
N GLN A 228 3.92 16.95 7.01
CA GLN A 228 3.15 16.18 7.98
C GLN A 228 4.06 15.04 8.48
N PRO A 229 4.57 15.13 9.72
CA PRO A 229 5.62 14.24 10.20
C PRO A 229 5.17 12.79 10.45
N ARG A 230 3.93 12.57 10.91
CA ARG A 230 3.43 11.23 11.24
C ARG A 230 3.41 10.30 10.02
N TYR A 231 3.07 10.83 8.86
CA TYR A 231 2.92 10.09 7.61
C TYR A 231 3.98 10.44 6.57
N HIS A 232 4.98 11.23 6.98
CA HIS A 232 6.08 11.68 6.13
C HIS A 232 5.61 12.35 4.83
N ILE A 233 4.52 13.11 4.87
CA ILE A 233 3.95 13.77 3.69
C ILE A 233 4.54 15.16 3.58
N GLN A 234 5.39 15.37 2.57
CA GLN A 234 5.93 16.69 2.25
C GLN A 234 5.44 17.14 0.89
N PHE A 235 5.04 18.40 0.77
CA PHE A 235 4.67 18.99 -0.51
C PHE A 235 4.98 20.49 -0.53
N GLU A 236 5.28 21.00 -1.72
CA GLU A 236 5.36 22.43 -1.96
C GLU A 236 3.95 23.03 -2.03
N THR A 237 3.74 24.16 -1.37
CA THR A 237 2.43 24.82 -1.34
C THR A 237 2.14 25.65 -2.60
N GLY A 238 3.18 26.05 -3.33
CA GLY A 238 3.12 27.03 -4.42
C GLY A 238 2.89 28.47 -3.94
N ILE A 239 2.92 28.71 -2.63
CA ILE A 239 2.62 30.01 -2.02
C ILE A 239 3.93 30.64 -1.53
N ARG A 240 4.19 31.86 -2.00
CA ARG A 240 5.34 32.66 -1.57
C ARG A 240 5.16 33.13 -0.13
N CYS A 241 6.25 33.19 0.62
CA CYS A 241 6.21 33.56 2.04
C CYS A 241 5.85 35.02 2.31
N ASP A 242 5.94 35.89 1.30
CA ASP A 242 5.54 37.30 1.37
C ASP A 242 4.04 37.52 1.10
N HIS A 243 3.33 36.50 0.59
CA HIS A 243 1.90 36.58 0.31
C HIS A 243 1.02 36.16 1.49
N LYS A 244 1.54 35.38 2.44
CA LYS A 244 0.75 34.81 3.54
C LYS A 244 1.61 34.59 4.79
N PRO A 245 1.11 34.87 6.01
CA PRO A 245 1.79 34.50 7.25
C PRO A 245 1.96 32.98 7.42
N ALA A 246 3.03 32.55 8.08
CA ALA A 246 3.32 31.13 8.31
C ALA A 246 2.24 30.41 9.14
N ASP A 247 1.66 31.08 10.13
CA ASP A 247 0.58 30.50 10.96
C ASP A 247 -0.69 30.25 10.14
N ASP A 248 -0.97 31.10 9.16
CA ASP A 248 -2.11 30.92 8.26
C ASP A 248 -1.83 29.74 7.31
N MET A 249 -0.59 29.64 6.81
CA MET A 249 -0.14 28.49 6.03
C MET A 249 -0.28 27.18 6.79
N MET A 250 0.09 27.19 8.07
CA MET A 250 0.00 26.03 8.95
C MET A 250 -1.46 25.58 9.13
N ARG A 251 -2.37 26.51 9.42
CA ARG A 251 -3.80 26.19 9.58
C ARG A 251 -4.42 25.64 8.30
N GLU A 252 -4.12 26.25 7.16
CA GLU A 252 -4.60 25.78 5.86
C GLU A 252 -4.02 24.41 5.50
N SER A 253 -2.75 24.16 5.81
CA SER A 253 -2.10 22.85 5.59
C SER A 253 -2.83 21.74 6.34
N ARG A 254 -3.17 21.98 7.62
CA ARG A 254 -3.95 21.03 8.46
C ARG A 254 -5.32 20.73 7.86
N GLN A 255 -6.08 21.77 7.51
CA GLN A 255 -7.40 21.62 6.91
C GLN A 255 -7.35 20.90 5.57
N ARG A 256 -6.34 21.23 4.75
CA ARG A 256 -6.13 20.61 3.44
C ARG A 256 -5.79 19.13 3.58
N MET A 257 -4.92 18.75 4.52
CA MET A 257 -4.56 17.35 4.75
C MET A 257 -5.76 16.51 5.20
N ASP A 258 -6.57 17.04 6.12
CA ASP A 258 -7.80 16.40 6.59
C ASP A 258 -8.79 16.12 5.45
N TYR A 259 -9.04 17.13 4.61
CA TYR A 259 -9.91 17.00 3.45
C TYR A 259 -9.35 15.98 2.44
N MET A 260 -8.06 16.08 2.11
CA MET A 260 -7.44 15.21 1.10
C MET A 260 -7.35 13.74 1.56
N SER A 261 -7.10 13.48 2.85
CA SER A 261 -7.12 12.11 3.38
C SER A 261 -8.53 11.52 3.36
N THR A 262 -9.53 12.28 3.80
CA THR A 262 -10.94 11.85 3.78
C THR A 262 -11.39 11.52 2.36
N ARG A 263 -11.02 12.37 1.40
CA ARG A 263 -11.30 12.13 -0.03
C ARG A 263 -10.59 10.89 -0.56
N LEU A 264 -9.31 10.69 -0.24
CA LEU A 264 -8.57 9.48 -0.63
C LEU A 264 -9.27 8.23 -0.08
N MET A 265 -9.65 8.21 1.19
CA MET A 265 -10.33 7.07 1.79
C MET A 265 -11.69 6.80 1.12
N THR A 266 -12.41 7.86 0.73
CA THR A 266 -13.68 7.76 -0.02
C THR A 266 -13.44 7.17 -1.41
N ASP A 267 -12.47 7.70 -2.17
CA ASP A 267 -12.15 7.21 -3.51
C ASP A 267 -11.72 5.72 -3.48
N LEU A 268 -11.02 5.28 -2.42
CA LEU A 268 -10.64 3.88 -2.24
C LEU A 268 -11.84 2.97 -1.90
N ALA A 269 -12.76 3.45 -1.06
CA ALA A 269 -13.95 2.71 -0.68
C ALA A 269 -14.93 2.55 -1.85
N GLU A 270 -15.06 3.59 -2.68
CA GLU A 270 -15.89 3.55 -3.89
C GLU A 270 -15.19 2.79 -5.03
N GLY A 271 -13.87 2.86 -5.08
CA GLY A 271 -13.06 2.24 -6.12
C GLY A 271 -13.18 2.88 -7.49
N PHE A 272 -13.91 3.99 -7.68
CA PHE A 272 -14.08 4.57 -9.02
C PHE A 272 -12.80 5.11 -9.65
N ARG A 273 -11.82 5.48 -8.83
CA ARG A 273 -10.51 5.94 -9.29
C ARG A 273 -9.42 4.90 -9.01
N ILE A 274 -8.41 4.89 -9.86
CA ILE A 274 -7.27 3.97 -9.81
C ILE A 274 -6.08 4.69 -9.17
N PRO A 275 -5.63 4.30 -7.97
CA PRO A 275 -4.42 4.86 -7.39
C PRO A 275 -3.18 4.43 -8.18
N VAL A 276 -2.29 5.37 -8.45
CA VAL A 276 -1.07 5.17 -9.24
C VAL A 276 0.16 5.44 -8.40
N TYR A 277 1.10 4.52 -8.39
CA TYR A 277 2.41 4.71 -7.76
C TYR A 277 3.52 4.44 -8.78
N SER A 278 4.24 5.48 -9.20
CA SER A 278 5.38 5.37 -10.12
C SER A 278 6.69 5.30 -9.36
N THR A 279 7.60 4.40 -9.74
CA THR A 279 8.87 4.20 -9.02
C THR A 279 9.95 3.65 -9.93
N THR A 280 11.20 4.01 -9.65
CA THR A 280 12.36 3.39 -10.31
C THR A 280 12.74 2.05 -9.68
N ARG A 281 12.33 1.84 -8.42
CA ARG A 281 12.59 0.61 -7.67
C ARG A 281 11.47 -0.40 -7.87
N ARG A 282 11.83 -1.60 -8.32
CA ARG A 282 10.93 -2.75 -8.36
C ARG A 282 10.52 -3.20 -6.95
N PHE A 283 9.23 -3.43 -6.76
CA PHE A 283 8.71 -3.98 -5.52
C PHE A 283 8.88 -5.49 -5.45
N SER A 284 9.16 -5.97 -4.24
CA SER A 284 9.08 -7.39 -3.93
C SER A 284 7.62 -7.87 -3.91
N THR A 285 7.41 -9.18 -4.04
CA THR A 285 6.09 -9.79 -3.89
C THR A 285 5.44 -9.41 -2.56
N ALA A 286 6.21 -9.36 -1.46
CA ALA A 286 5.68 -9.00 -0.14
C ALA A 286 5.14 -7.56 -0.06
N GLU A 287 5.74 -6.62 -0.80
CA GLU A 287 5.28 -5.22 -0.87
C GLU A 287 4.03 -5.10 -1.74
N ILE A 288 3.97 -5.82 -2.88
CA ILE A 288 2.77 -5.89 -3.73
C ILE A 288 1.60 -6.51 -2.96
N THR A 289 1.85 -7.59 -2.21
CA THR A 289 0.85 -8.22 -1.34
C THR A 289 0.35 -7.24 -0.29
N ALA A 290 1.23 -6.46 0.35
CA ALA A 290 0.83 -5.47 1.34
C ALA A 290 -0.07 -4.38 0.72
N LEU A 291 0.28 -3.86 -0.46
CA LEU A 291 -0.56 -2.90 -1.19
C LEU A 291 -1.93 -3.51 -1.53
N SER A 292 -1.95 -4.72 -2.09
CA SER A 292 -3.17 -5.45 -2.44
C SER A 292 -4.12 -5.61 -1.25
N LEU A 293 -3.60 -6.12 -0.13
CA LEU A 293 -4.37 -6.33 1.10
C LEU A 293 -4.91 -5.02 1.66
N ARG A 294 -4.09 -3.96 1.70
CA ARG A 294 -4.51 -2.66 2.25
C ARG A 294 -5.60 -2.02 1.43
N LEU A 295 -5.56 -2.13 0.10
CA LEU A 295 -6.65 -1.66 -0.76
C LEU A 295 -7.92 -2.48 -0.54
N ALA A 296 -7.79 -3.82 -0.47
CA ALA A 296 -8.93 -4.72 -0.30
C ALA A 296 -9.67 -4.54 1.04
N LEU A 297 -8.99 -4.02 2.07
CA LEU A 297 -9.61 -3.67 3.36
C LEU A 297 -10.57 -2.48 3.26
N TYR A 298 -10.41 -1.60 2.27
CA TYR A 298 -11.23 -0.39 2.12
C TYR A 298 -12.34 -0.55 1.10
N GLY A 299 -12.12 -1.29 0.03
CA GLY A 299 -13.12 -1.45 -1.02
C GLY A 299 -12.59 -2.11 -2.29
N PRO A 300 -13.27 -1.90 -3.44
CA PRO A 300 -12.94 -2.51 -4.72
C PRO A 300 -11.87 -1.72 -5.49
N ALA A 301 -11.09 -0.86 -4.82
CA ALA A 301 -10.02 -0.12 -5.45
C ALA A 301 -8.98 -1.06 -6.07
N CYS A 302 -8.59 -0.74 -7.31
CA CYS A 302 -7.48 -1.38 -8.01
C CYS A 302 -6.38 -0.34 -8.17
N ALA A 303 -5.12 -0.70 -7.93
CA ALA A 303 -3.97 0.18 -8.12
C ALA A 303 -3.17 -0.16 -9.37
N LEU A 304 -2.47 0.84 -9.89
CA LEU A 304 -1.48 0.74 -10.95
C LEU A 304 -0.09 1.10 -10.38
N VAL A 305 0.85 0.17 -10.42
CA VAL A 305 2.26 0.44 -10.13
C VAL A 305 3.00 0.60 -11.45
N VAL A 306 3.72 1.72 -11.61
CA VAL A 306 4.41 2.05 -12.86
C VAL A 306 5.92 2.02 -12.65
N TYR A 307 6.62 1.32 -13.53
CA TYR A 307 8.07 1.24 -13.54
C TYR A 307 8.65 1.78 -14.86
N PRO A 308 9.92 2.22 -14.89
CA PRO A 308 10.63 2.33 -16.15
C PRO A 308 10.80 0.92 -16.76
N ALA A 309 10.58 0.80 -18.06
CA ALA A 309 10.83 -0.40 -18.83
C ALA A 309 12.33 -0.72 -18.78
N HIS A 310 12.66 -2.00 -18.69
CA HIS A 310 14.03 -2.48 -18.90
C HIS A 310 14.22 -2.81 -20.39
N ASP A 311 15.47 -2.86 -20.87
CA ASP A 311 15.81 -3.11 -22.29
C ASP A 311 15.13 -4.34 -22.92
N THR A 312 14.70 -5.31 -22.10
CA THR A 312 14.03 -6.54 -22.53
C THR A 312 12.51 -6.54 -22.35
N GLU A 313 11.94 -5.51 -21.72
CA GLU A 313 10.51 -5.40 -21.44
C GLU A 313 9.82 -4.53 -22.49
N GLU A 314 8.63 -4.95 -22.92
CA GLU A 314 7.80 -4.16 -23.82
C GLU A 314 7.16 -2.99 -23.05
N THR A 315 7.38 -1.76 -23.52
CA THR A 315 6.79 -0.55 -22.94
C THR A 315 5.27 -0.55 -23.04
N GLY A 316 4.62 -0.07 -21.98
CA GLY A 316 3.16 -0.01 -21.89
C GLY A 316 2.51 -1.36 -21.63
N LYS A 317 3.28 -2.45 -21.47
CA LYS A 317 2.73 -3.75 -21.09
C LYS A 317 2.09 -3.66 -19.71
N LEU A 318 0.88 -4.19 -19.59
CA LEU A 318 0.15 -4.30 -18.34
C LEU A 318 0.10 -5.74 -17.88
N GLN A 319 0.35 -5.96 -16.59
CA GLN A 319 0.29 -7.28 -15.98
C GLN A 319 -0.32 -7.20 -14.59
N TRP A 320 -1.35 -8.01 -14.35
CA TRP A 320 -1.89 -8.20 -13.01
C TRP A 320 -0.89 -9.02 -12.18
N VAL A 321 -0.53 -8.50 -11.01
CA VAL A 321 0.42 -9.13 -10.07
C VAL A 321 -0.23 -9.48 -8.73
N ALA A 322 -1.45 -8.99 -8.51
CA ALA A 322 -2.38 -9.39 -7.46
C ALA A 322 -3.82 -9.12 -7.96
N ASP A 323 -4.83 -9.57 -7.21
CA ASP A 323 -6.25 -9.40 -7.54
C ASP A 323 -6.66 -7.95 -7.86
N ASN A 324 -6.03 -6.97 -7.23
CA ASN A 324 -6.36 -5.56 -7.36
C ASN A 324 -5.10 -4.69 -7.60
N VAL A 325 -4.00 -5.29 -8.07
CA VAL A 325 -2.77 -4.56 -8.40
C VAL A 325 -2.31 -4.91 -9.80
N LEU A 326 -2.30 -3.89 -10.64
CA LEU A 326 -1.78 -3.90 -12.00
C LEU A 326 -0.38 -3.29 -12.02
N VAL A 327 0.53 -3.87 -12.79
CA VAL A 327 1.85 -3.31 -13.06
C VAL A 327 1.91 -2.87 -14.51
N GLY A 328 2.40 -1.65 -14.74
CA GLY A 328 2.67 -1.09 -16.06
C GLY A 328 4.11 -0.60 -16.20
N SER A 329 4.53 -0.35 -17.44
CA SER A 329 5.84 0.22 -17.75
C SER A 329 5.75 1.44 -18.67
N LEU A 330 6.70 2.35 -18.51
CA LEU A 330 6.97 3.49 -19.41
C LEU A 330 8.43 3.42 -19.87
N ASP A 331 8.77 3.97 -21.04
CA ASP A 331 10.16 3.96 -21.53
C ASP A 331 11.13 4.59 -20.51
N ALA A 332 10.72 5.72 -19.93
CA ALA A 332 11.40 6.36 -18.84
C ALA A 332 10.38 7.08 -17.93
N LEU A 333 10.73 7.21 -16.65
CA LEU A 333 10.08 8.17 -15.77
C LEU A 333 10.78 9.52 -15.89
N ALA A 334 10.03 10.60 -15.70
CA ALA A 334 10.56 11.96 -15.71
C ALA A 334 11.66 12.13 -14.66
N HIS A 335 12.66 12.96 -14.99
CA HIS A 335 13.76 13.22 -14.08
C HIS A 335 13.28 14.07 -12.89
N HIS A 336 13.51 13.60 -11.67
CA HIS A 336 12.97 14.23 -10.44
C HIS A 336 13.31 15.72 -10.28
N ALA A 337 14.45 16.18 -10.80
CA ALA A 337 14.86 17.59 -10.71
C ALA A 337 14.18 18.50 -11.74
N CYS A 338 13.56 17.95 -12.79
CA CYS A 338 12.98 18.70 -13.90
C CYS A 338 11.78 17.96 -14.52
N VAL A 339 10.85 17.52 -13.67
CA VAL A 339 9.71 16.69 -14.09
C VAL A 339 8.88 17.36 -15.18
N ILE A 340 8.65 18.68 -15.09
CA ILE A 340 7.88 19.44 -16.10
C ILE A 340 8.53 19.36 -17.49
N ASP A 341 9.87 19.42 -17.56
CA ASP A 341 10.60 19.46 -18.82
C ASP A 341 10.83 18.06 -19.43
N THR A 342 10.64 17.00 -18.63
CA THR A 342 11.05 15.64 -19.00
C THR A 342 9.92 14.61 -18.98
N VAL A 343 8.72 15.01 -18.59
CA VAL A 343 7.54 14.13 -18.63
C VAL A 343 7.10 13.86 -20.07
N ASP A 344 6.83 12.59 -20.37
CA ASP A 344 6.21 12.17 -21.63
C ASP A 344 4.70 11.97 -21.43
N ASP A 345 3.94 13.03 -21.70
CA ASP A 345 2.49 13.01 -21.55
C ASP A 345 1.82 11.93 -22.40
N GLN A 346 2.31 11.69 -23.62
CA GLN A 346 1.65 10.78 -24.55
C GLN A 346 1.81 9.33 -24.11
N SER A 347 3.01 8.95 -23.66
CA SER A 347 3.26 7.61 -23.11
C SER A 347 2.42 7.36 -21.86
N TRP A 348 2.33 8.34 -20.96
CA TRP A 348 1.45 8.27 -19.79
C TRP A 348 -0.01 8.10 -20.19
N LEU A 349 -0.54 8.96 -21.07
CA LEU A 349 -1.96 8.89 -21.47
C LEU A 349 -2.31 7.56 -22.14
N ASN A 350 -1.41 7.00 -22.95
CA ASN A 350 -1.59 5.68 -23.54
C ASN A 350 -1.63 4.58 -22.46
N LEU A 351 -0.73 4.62 -21.48
CA LEU A 351 -0.72 3.69 -20.35
C LEU A 351 -1.99 3.80 -19.52
N LEU A 352 -2.42 5.02 -19.18
CA LEU A 352 -3.62 5.28 -18.39
C LEU A 352 -4.88 4.78 -19.10
N ARG A 353 -5.00 4.97 -20.42
CA ARG A 353 -6.11 4.41 -21.20
C ARG A 353 -6.15 2.90 -21.05
N ARG A 354 -5.07 2.20 -21.40
CA ARG A 354 -4.99 0.74 -21.30
C ARG A 354 -5.25 0.22 -19.87
N ALA A 355 -4.72 0.89 -18.85
CA ALA A 355 -4.95 0.50 -17.46
C ALA A 355 -6.41 0.66 -17.04
N HIS A 356 -7.05 1.75 -17.48
CA HIS A 356 -8.48 1.97 -17.24
C HIS A 356 -9.34 0.89 -17.93
N ASP A 357 -8.98 0.49 -19.15
CA ASP A 357 -9.61 -0.63 -19.87
C ASP A 357 -9.47 -1.95 -19.11
N GLU A 358 -8.27 -2.30 -18.69
CA GLU A 358 -7.97 -3.53 -17.97
C GLU A 358 -8.73 -3.61 -16.64
N VAL A 359 -8.73 -2.53 -15.84
CA VAL A 359 -9.45 -2.48 -14.57
C VAL A 359 -10.96 -2.58 -14.79
N ARG A 360 -11.49 -1.91 -15.82
CA ARG A 360 -12.90 -2.01 -16.20
C ARG A 360 -13.30 -3.45 -16.53
N LEU A 361 -12.55 -4.09 -17.42
CA LEU A 361 -12.82 -5.47 -17.84
C LEU A 361 -12.69 -6.44 -16.66
N HIS A 362 -11.67 -6.24 -15.82
CA HIS A 362 -11.47 -7.04 -14.61
C HIS A 362 -12.65 -6.93 -13.65
N ARG A 363 -13.14 -5.72 -13.36
CA ARG A 363 -14.31 -5.52 -12.48
C ARG A 363 -15.58 -6.12 -13.06
N HIS A 364 -15.81 -5.92 -14.35
CA HIS A 364 -16.93 -6.55 -15.03
C HIS A 364 -16.85 -8.09 -14.91
N ALA A 365 -15.67 -8.67 -15.13
CA ALA A 365 -15.47 -10.10 -14.96
C ALA A 365 -15.80 -10.56 -13.51
N LEU A 366 -15.31 -9.85 -12.49
CA LEU A 366 -15.62 -10.16 -11.09
C LEU A 366 -17.11 -10.02 -10.77
N SER A 367 -17.81 -9.07 -11.38
CA SER A 367 -19.26 -8.91 -11.19
C SER A 367 -20.08 -10.06 -11.78
N CYS A 368 -19.52 -10.83 -12.73
CA CYS A 368 -20.15 -12.01 -13.33
C CYS A 368 -19.93 -13.30 -12.53
N LEU A 369 -19.23 -13.26 -11.39
CA LEU A 369 -19.03 -14.44 -10.55
C LEU A 369 -20.32 -14.88 -9.86
N PRO A 370 -20.58 -16.19 -9.72
CA PRO A 370 -21.65 -16.72 -8.88
C PRO A 370 -21.56 -16.23 -7.43
N ASP A 371 -22.71 -16.07 -6.77
CA ASP A 371 -22.83 -15.62 -5.36
C ASP A 371 -22.08 -16.52 -4.38
N ASP A 372 -22.02 -17.82 -4.68
CA ASP A 372 -21.33 -18.84 -3.92
C ASP A 372 -19.91 -19.15 -4.42
N PHE A 373 -19.34 -18.32 -5.30
CA PHE A 373 -17.99 -18.55 -5.80
C PHE A 373 -16.94 -18.39 -4.68
N SER A 374 -16.09 -19.41 -4.51
CA SER A 374 -14.93 -19.35 -3.62
C SER A 374 -13.67 -19.67 -4.41
N GLY A 375 -12.74 -18.71 -4.46
CA GLY A 375 -11.47 -18.91 -5.17
C GLY A 375 -10.65 -20.08 -4.61
N ALA A 376 -10.63 -20.22 -3.27
CA ALA A 376 -9.94 -21.33 -2.61
C ALA A 376 -10.57 -22.68 -2.98
N ARG A 377 -11.91 -22.78 -2.98
CA ARG A 377 -12.62 -23.99 -3.39
C ARG A 377 -12.41 -24.30 -4.87
N TYR A 378 -12.44 -23.28 -5.72
CA TYR A 378 -12.18 -23.41 -7.14
C TYR A 378 -10.79 -23.99 -7.41
N LEU A 379 -9.74 -23.48 -6.75
CA LEU A 379 -8.37 -24.01 -6.88
C LEU A 379 -8.21 -25.42 -6.29
N GLU A 380 -8.92 -25.74 -5.21
CA GLU A 380 -8.92 -27.08 -4.62
C GLU A 380 -9.45 -28.15 -5.60
N ILE A 381 -10.53 -27.82 -6.32
CA ILE A 381 -11.16 -28.69 -7.32
C ILE A 381 -10.33 -28.72 -8.61
N ASN A 382 -9.81 -27.56 -9.03
CA ASN A 382 -9.11 -27.36 -10.31
C ASN A 382 -7.60 -27.18 -10.07
N LYS A 383 -6.94 -28.24 -9.58
CA LYS A 383 -5.51 -28.20 -9.23
C LYS A 383 -4.58 -27.88 -10.40
N ASP A 384 -5.04 -28.08 -11.64
CA ASP A 384 -4.30 -27.69 -12.85
C ASP A 384 -4.25 -26.17 -13.06
N VAL A 385 -5.08 -25.41 -12.35
CA VAL A 385 -5.06 -23.94 -12.32
C VAL A 385 -4.07 -23.42 -11.27
N ASP A 386 -3.55 -24.28 -10.39
CA ASP A 386 -2.55 -23.91 -9.39
C ASP A 386 -1.26 -23.46 -10.10
N GLY A 387 -0.90 -22.18 -9.95
CA GLY A 387 0.21 -21.54 -10.68
C GLY A 387 -0.20 -20.64 -11.85
N TRP A 388 -1.49 -20.48 -12.15
CA TRP A 388 -1.95 -19.46 -13.09
C TRP A 388 -1.57 -18.05 -12.61
N HIS A 389 -1.14 -17.17 -13.51
CA HIS A 389 -0.58 -15.85 -13.19
C HIS A 389 -1.62 -14.78 -12.79
N GLY A 390 -2.77 -15.18 -12.23
CA GLY A 390 -3.80 -14.28 -11.76
C GLY A 390 -4.72 -14.91 -10.71
N SER A 391 -5.85 -14.27 -10.41
CA SER A 391 -6.80 -14.75 -9.41
C SER A 391 -7.65 -15.93 -9.90
N ALA A 392 -8.00 -16.84 -8.98
CA ALA A 392 -8.93 -17.94 -9.25
C ALA A 392 -10.25 -17.45 -9.89
N ALA A 393 -10.75 -16.32 -9.40
CA ALA A 393 -11.94 -15.65 -9.92
C ALA A 393 -11.78 -15.26 -11.40
N ARG A 394 -10.66 -14.63 -11.76
CA ARG A 394 -10.41 -14.20 -13.13
C ARG A 394 -10.25 -15.40 -14.06
N HIS A 395 -9.52 -16.43 -13.66
CA HIS A 395 -9.44 -17.67 -14.45
C HIS A 395 -10.82 -18.28 -14.68
N TYR A 396 -11.66 -18.35 -13.63
CA TYR A 396 -12.99 -18.91 -13.76
C TYR A 396 -13.84 -18.16 -14.79
N VAL A 397 -13.80 -16.82 -14.77
CA VAL A 397 -14.57 -16.00 -15.71
C VAL A 397 -14.00 -16.05 -17.13
N GLU A 398 -12.68 -15.98 -17.30
CA GLU A 398 -12.06 -15.95 -18.62
C GLU A 398 -12.08 -17.31 -19.33
N TYR A 399 -11.90 -18.41 -18.58
CA TYR A 399 -11.74 -19.74 -19.15
C TYR A 399 -12.70 -20.75 -18.53
N GLY A 400 -12.81 -20.75 -17.19
CA GLY A 400 -13.50 -21.80 -16.45
C GLY A 400 -14.97 -21.97 -16.82
N GLN A 401 -15.69 -20.88 -17.11
CA GLN A 401 -17.08 -20.94 -17.56
C GLN A 401 -17.23 -21.61 -18.93
N ALA A 402 -16.39 -21.24 -19.90
CA ALA A 402 -16.43 -21.80 -21.25
C ALA A 402 -15.98 -23.28 -21.27
N GLU A 403 -15.06 -23.63 -20.37
CA GLU A 403 -14.56 -24.99 -20.18
C GLU A 403 -15.50 -25.87 -19.33
N GLY A 404 -16.57 -25.31 -18.76
CA GLY A 404 -17.50 -26.04 -17.89
C GLY A 404 -16.88 -26.49 -16.56
N ARG A 405 -15.88 -25.77 -16.05
CA ARG A 405 -15.19 -26.09 -14.80
C ARG A 405 -16.11 -25.93 -13.59
N ALA A 406 -16.06 -26.90 -12.69
CA ALA A 406 -16.75 -26.84 -11.42
C ALA A 406 -16.06 -25.83 -10.49
N TYR A 407 -16.84 -25.03 -9.77
CA TYR A 407 -16.37 -24.13 -8.71
C TYR A 407 -16.90 -24.51 -7.32
N ARG A 408 -17.70 -25.58 -7.23
CA ARG A 408 -18.30 -26.11 -6.00
C ARG A 408 -18.24 -27.64 -5.97
#